data_AF-A0A960K4N4-F1
#
_entry.id   AF-A0A960K4N4-F1
#
_cell.length_a   1.000
_cell.length_b   1.000
_cell.length_c   1.000
_cell.angle_alpha   90.00
_cell.angle_beta   90.00
_cell.angle_gamma   90.00
#
_symmetry.space_group_name_H-M   'P 1'
#
loop_
_entity.id
_entity.type
_entity.pdbx_description
1 polymer ?
#
loop_
_entity_poly.entity_id
_entity_poly.type
_entity_poly.pdbx_seq_one_letter_code
_entity_poly.pdbx_strand_id
1 'polypeptide(L)'
;MKLYAIGDLHLANRSNREALHELPAFPRDWLILVGDVGEREEHLRYALSALLPRFAKIFWVPGNHDLWTSKDAPDALRGEVLYHHLVEVCRSFGVVTPEDPYVRWPLPSPSGRSYRLAPLFTLYD
;
A
#
# COMPACT_ATOMS: atom_id res chain seq x y z
N MET A 1 -9.20 -11.05 14.73
CA MET A 1 -8.91 -10.15 13.61
C MET A 1 -7.98 -9.08 14.11
N LYS A 2 -6.92 -8.79 13.37
CA LYS A 2 -5.92 -7.77 13.64
C LYS A 2 -5.80 -6.84 12.44
N LEU A 3 -5.32 -5.63 12.71
CA LEU A 3 -4.89 -4.67 11.70
C LEU A 3 -3.38 -4.54 11.83
N TYR A 4 -2.65 -4.93 10.79
CA TYR A 4 -1.21 -4.77 10.70
C TYR A 4 -0.86 -3.54 9.86
N ALA A 5 0.33 -3.00 10.06
CA ALA A 5 0.88 -1.93 9.24
C ALA A 5 2.37 -2.17 9.03
N ILE A 6 2.86 -1.86 7.83
CA ILE A 6 4.28 -1.89 7.47
C ILE A 6 4.53 -0.89 6.35
N GLY A 7 5.67 -0.20 6.40
CA GLY A 7 6.16 0.68 5.33
C GLY A 7 7.57 0.26 4.94
N ASP A 8 8.19 1.03 4.05
CA ASP A 8 9.62 0.90 3.74
C ASP A 8 10.00 -0.52 3.29
N LEU A 9 9.14 -1.13 2.47
CA LEU A 9 9.44 -2.45 1.91
C LEU A 9 10.63 -2.38 0.95
N HIS A 10 10.81 -1.24 0.26
CA HIS A 10 11.95 -0.96 -0.62
C HIS A 10 12.27 -2.15 -1.54
N LEU A 11 11.26 -2.63 -2.27
CA LEU A 11 11.31 -3.89 -3.02
C LEU A 11 12.22 -3.84 -4.25
N ALA A 12 12.98 -2.76 -4.47
CA ALA A 12 14.16 -2.78 -5.33
C ALA A 12 15.25 -3.71 -4.73
N ASN A 13 15.32 -3.79 -3.40
CA ASN A 13 16.21 -4.69 -2.69
C ASN A 13 15.72 -6.15 -2.81
N ARG A 14 16.62 -7.05 -3.22
CA ARG A 14 16.33 -8.47 -3.41
C ARG A 14 15.97 -9.18 -2.11
N SER A 15 16.67 -8.95 -1.01
CA SER A 15 16.38 -9.64 0.26
C SER A 15 14.99 -9.27 0.79
N ASN A 16 14.55 -8.03 0.54
CA ASN A 16 13.21 -7.59 0.96
C ASN A 16 12.11 -8.29 0.15
N ARG A 17 12.32 -8.51 -1.16
CA ARG A 17 11.41 -9.31 -2.00
C ARG A 17 11.34 -10.76 -1.54
N GLU A 18 12.47 -11.36 -1.19
CA GLU A 18 12.54 -12.73 -0.66
C GLU A 18 11.79 -12.83 0.69
N ALA A 19 12.03 -11.90 1.61
CA ALA A 19 11.32 -11.82 2.89
C ALA A 19 9.79 -11.65 2.72
N LEU A 20 9.36 -10.84 1.75
CA LEU A 20 7.93 -10.67 1.44
C LEU A 20 7.27 -11.98 0.99
N HIS A 21 7.98 -12.81 0.22
CA HIS A 21 7.48 -14.12 -0.20
C HIS A 21 7.33 -15.10 0.96
N GLU A 22 8.20 -15.01 1.96
CA GLU A 22 8.20 -15.87 3.15
C GLU A 22 7.14 -15.48 4.18
N LEU A 23 6.57 -14.27 4.07
CA LEU A 23 5.55 -13.78 5.00
C LEU A 23 4.37 -14.76 5.12
N PRO A 24 4.01 -15.28 6.30
CA PRO A 24 2.89 -16.22 6.42
C PRO A 24 1.54 -15.58 6.05
N ALA A 25 0.53 -16.42 5.84
CA ALA A 25 -0.82 -15.95 5.53
C ALA A 25 -1.62 -15.59 6.79
N PHE A 26 -2.36 -14.49 6.73
CA PHE A 26 -3.24 -13.95 7.77
C PHE A 26 -4.65 -13.68 7.19
N PRO A 27 -5.37 -14.72 6.73
CA PRO A 27 -6.54 -14.58 5.84
C PRO A 27 -7.76 -13.89 6.46
N ARG A 28 -7.72 -13.55 7.76
CA ARG A 28 -8.78 -12.82 8.46
C ARG A 28 -8.39 -11.39 8.82
N ASP A 29 -7.13 -11.03 8.60
CA ASP A 29 -6.55 -9.79 9.10
C ASP A 29 -6.40 -8.78 7.95
N TRP A 30 -6.27 -7.51 8.32
CA TRP A 30 -6.07 -6.41 7.37
C TRP A 30 -4.61 -5.94 7.44
N LEU A 31 -4.10 -5.38 6.34
CA LEU A 31 -2.76 -4.81 6.24
C LEU A 31 -2.80 -3.40 5.66
N ILE A 32 -2.03 -2.48 6.24
CA ILE A 32 -1.77 -1.16 5.69
C ILE A 32 -0.31 -1.10 5.21
N LEU A 33 -0.12 -0.80 3.93
CA LEU A 33 1.17 -0.43 3.36
C LEU A 33 1.33 1.09 3.50
N VAL A 34 2.19 1.53 4.41
CA VAL A 34 2.35 2.95 4.80
C VAL A 34 3.52 3.62 4.05
N GLY A 35 3.54 3.45 2.73
CA GLY A 35 4.53 4.07 1.86
C GLY A 35 5.83 3.30 1.66
N ASP A 36 6.58 3.73 0.66
CA ASP A 36 7.89 3.23 0.24
C ASP A 36 7.89 1.72 -0.02
N VAL A 37 6.91 1.30 -0.83
CA VAL A 37 6.84 -0.08 -1.35
C VAL A 37 8.00 -0.30 -2.32
N GLY A 38 8.29 0.68 -3.15
CA GLY A 38 9.50 0.74 -3.97
C GLY A 38 9.40 1.79 -5.08
N GLU A 39 10.46 1.92 -5.87
CA GLU A 39 10.62 3.08 -6.78
C GLU A 39 9.96 2.92 -8.16
N ARG A 40 9.24 1.82 -8.40
CA ARG A 40 8.68 1.49 -9.73
C ARG A 40 7.33 0.81 -9.56
N GLU A 41 6.42 1.04 -10.51
CA GLU A 41 5.10 0.40 -10.54
C GLU A 41 5.19 -1.13 -10.42
N GLU A 42 6.19 -1.75 -11.06
CA GLU A 42 6.44 -3.19 -10.98
C GLU A 42 6.58 -3.68 -9.53
N HIS A 43 7.22 -2.88 -8.66
CA HIS A 43 7.39 -3.21 -7.25
C HIS A 43 6.04 -3.18 -6.51
N LEU A 44 5.20 -2.18 -6.79
CA LEU A 44 3.85 -2.10 -6.23
C LEU A 44 3.01 -3.30 -6.66
N ARG A 45 2.94 -3.60 -7.97
CA ARG A 45 2.20 -4.76 -8.49
C ARG A 45 2.69 -6.08 -7.89
N TYR A 46 4.00 -6.24 -7.76
CA TYR A 46 4.61 -7.40 -7.14
C TYR A 46 4.20 -7.53 -5.67
N ALA A 47 4.25 -6.43 -4.89
CA ALA A 47 3.83 -6.40 -3.50
C ALA A 47 2.36 -6.82 -3.36
N LEU A 48 1.47 -6.21 -4.14
CA LEU A 48 0.03 -6.48 -4.07
C LEU A 48 -0.27 -7.93 -4.46
N SER A 49 0.36 -8.45 -5.51
CA SER A 49 0.20 -9.84 -5.95
C SER A 49 0.65 -10.84 -4.88
N ALA A 50 1.72 -10.53 -4.14
CA ALA A 50 2.23 -11.38 -3.07
C ALA A 50 1.38 -11.32 -1.78
N LEU A 51 0.78 -10.17 -1.49
CA LEU A 51 0.09 -9.90 -0.23
C LEU A 51 -1.42 -10.16 -0.28
N LEU A 52 -2.09 -9.93 -1.40
CA LEU A 52 -3.56 -10.11 -1.50
C LEU A 52 -4.04 -11.52 -1.14
N PRO A 53 -3.35 -12.62 -1.53
CA PRO A 53 -3.75 -13.95 -1.10
C PRO A 53 -3.58 -14.18 0.42
N ARG A 54 -2.85 -13.31 1.11
CA ARG A 54 -2.45 -13.47 2.51
C ARG A 54 -3.28 -12.63 3.48
N PHE A 55 -3.96 -11.58 3.02
CA PHE A 55 -4.74 -10.67 3.87
C PHE A 55 -6.15 -10.49 3.35
N ALA A 56 -7.12 -10.32 4.25
CA ALA A 56 -8.52 -10.14 3.89
C ALA A 56 -8.81 -8.77 3.26
N LYS A 57 -8.00 -7.76 3.58
CA LYS A 57 -8.10 -6.40 3.02
C LYS A 57 -6.75 -5.71 3.13
N ILE A 58 -6.39 -4.98 2.08
CA ILE A 58 -5.15 -4.21 2.02
C ILE A 58 -5.49 -2.74 1.77
N PHE A 59 -4.74 -1.88 2.44
CA PHE A 59 -4.71 -0.43 2.24
C PHE A 59 -3.32 -0.06 1.75
N TRP A 60 -3.24 0.92 0.87
CA TRP A 60 -1.97 1.49 0.43
C TRP A 60 -2.02 3.01 0.59
N VAL A 61 -0.89 3.56 0.99
CA VAL A 61 -0.60 4.99 1.03
C VAL A 61 0.75 5.18 0.33
N PRO A 62 0.92 6.18 -0.56
CA PRO A 62 2.23 6.44 -1.16
C PRO A 62 3.22 7.01 -0.15
N GLY A 63 4.46 6.52 -0.21
CA GLY A 63 5.64 7.20 0.30
C GLY A 63 6.33 8.02 -0.79
N ASN A 64 7.45 8.67 -0.46
CA ASN A 64 8.16 9.49 -1.45
C ASN A 64 8.84 8.65 -2.53
N HIS A 65 9.37 7.45 -2.18
CA HIS A 65 10.01 6.58 -3.17
C HIS A 65 9.01 6.05 -4.19
N ASP A 66 7.77 5.80 -3.78
CA ASP A 66 6.70 5.37 -4.70
C ASP A 66 6.42 6.43 -5.79
N LEU A 67 6.71 7.70 -5.50
CA LEU A 67 6.44 8.85 -6.39
C LEU A 67 7.68 9.30 -7.19
N TRP A 68 8.81 8.59 -7.08
CA TRP A 68 9.99 8.91 -7.86
C TRP A 68 9.83 8.48 -9.31
N THR A 69 10.21 9.38 -10.22
CA THR A 69 10.37 9.06 -11.64
C THR A 69 11.86 8.94 -11.95
N SER A 70 12.28 7.83 -12.55
CA SER A 70 13.67 7.63 -12.94
C SER A 70 14.14 8.72 -13.92
N LYS A 71 15.33 9.27 -13.68
CA LYS A 71 15.94 10.31 -14.54
C LYS A 71 16.27 9.78 -15.93
N ASP A 72 16.49 8.48 -16.07
CA ASP A 72 16.87 7.83 -17.32
C ASP A 72 15.65 7.45 -18.19
N ALA A 73 14.43 7.77 -17.73
CA ALA A 73 13.18 7.47 -18.42
C ALA A 73 12.42 8.76 -18.73
N PRO A 74 12.79 9.50 -19.80
CA PRO A 74 12.23 10.83 -20.10
C PRO A 74 10.73 10.81 -20.39
N ASP A 75 10.19 9.68 -20.87
CA ASP A 75 8.77 9.50 -21.19
C ASP A 75 7.95 8.90 -20.04
N ALA A 76 8.57 8.65 -18.87
CA ALA A 76 7.85 8.10 -17.72
C ALA A 76 6.88 9.11 -17.09
N LEU A 77 5.82 8.57 -16.48
CA LEU A 77 4.83 9.33 -15.71
C LEU A 77 5.52 10.01 -14.52
N ARG A 78 5.03 11.20 -14.14
CA ARG A 78 5.60 12.00 -13.06
C ARG A 78 4.54 12.81 -12.31
N GLY A 79 4.86 13.19 -11.07
CA GLY A 79 4.01 14.05 -10.25
C GLY A 79 2.61 13.47 -10.04
N GLU A 80 1.59 14.33 -10.10
CA GLU A 80 0.19 13.94 -9.87
C GLU A 80 -0.29 12.84 -10.85
N VAL A 81 0.17 12.86 -12.11
CA VAL A 81 -0.21 11.83 -13.09
C VAL A 81 0.31 10.45 -12.68
N LEU A 82 1.53 10.38 -12.15
CA LEU A 82 2.07 9.13 -11.60
C LEU A 82 1.26 8.69 -10.38
N TYR A 83 0.92 9.61 -9.48
CA TYR A 83 0.10 9.29 -8.31
C TYR A 83 -1.25 8.65 -8.69
N HIS A 84 -2.03 9.30 -9.56
CA HIS A 84 -3.32 8.75 -10.00
C HIS A 84 -3.16 7.42 -10.72
N HIS A 85 -2.09 7.25 -11.48
CA HIS A 85 -1.79 5.97 -12.11
C HIS A 85 -1.56 4.86 -11.07
N LEU A 86 -0.79 5.12 -10.00
CA LEU A 86 -0.60 4.16 -8.91
C LEU A 86 -1.89 3.87 -8.14
N VAL A 87 -2.75 4.87 -7.95
CA VAL A 87 -4.10 4.69 -7.39
C VAL A 87 -4.92 3.73 -8.25
N GLU A 88 -4.90 3.88 -9.57
CA GLU A 88 -5.60 2.98 -10.49
C GLU A 88 -5.01 1.56 -10.48
N VAL A 89 -3.69 1.42 -10.31
CA VAL A 89 -3.07 0.12 -10.05
C VAL A 89 -3.68 -0.50 -8.78
N CYS A 90 -3.68 0.20 -7.65
CA CYS A 90 -4.27 -0.30 -6.41
C CYS A 90 -5.75 -0.70 -6.58
N ARG A 91 -6.56 0.13 -7.26
CA ARG A 91 -7.97 -0.16 -7.54
C ARG A 91 -8.16 -1.42 -8.38
N SER A 92 -7.32 -1.64 -9.39
CA SER A 92 -7.35 -2.87 -10.20
C SER A 92 -7.11 -4.15 -9.38
N PHE A 93 -6.47 -4.01 -8.22
CA PHE A 93 -6.20 -5.07 -7.26
C PHE A 93 -7.20 -5.10 -6.08
N GLY A 94 -8.18 -4.20 -6.04
CA GLY A 94 -9.14 -4.09 -4.94
C GLY A 94 -8.54 -3.55 -3.63
N VAL A 95 -7.42 -2.83 -3.72
CA VAL A 95 -6.71 -2.22 -2.60
C VAL A 95 -7.28 -0.82 -2.33
N VAL A 96 -7.51 -0.50 -1.06
CA VAL A 96 -8.03 0.82 -0.64
C VAL A 96 -6.91 1.85 -0.66
N THR A 97 -7.17 3.02 -1.21
CA THR A 97 -6.20 4.12 -1.33
C THR A 97 -6.65 5.36 -0.54
N PRO A 98 -5.84 6.44 -0.48
CA PRO A 98 -6.28 7.72 0.10
C PRO A 98 -7.45 8.36 -0.65
N GLU A 99 -7.69 7.98 -1.91
CA GLU A 99 -8.78 8.52 -2.74
C GLU A 99 -10.14 7.85 -2.49
N ASP A 100 -10.18 6.82 -1.65
CA ASP A 100 -11.40 6.09 -1.34
C ASP A 100 -12.01 6.53 0.01
N PRO A 101 -13.34 6.37 0.21
CA PRO A 101 -13.98 6.71 1.48
C PRO A 101 -13.38 5.97 2.68
N TYR A 102 -13.24 6.67 3.81
CA TYR A 102 -12.69 6.08 5.04
C TYR A 102 -13.46 4.85 5.53
N VAL A 103 -12.76 3.72 5.52
CA VAL A 103 -13.31 2.41 5.84
C VAL A 103 -13.53 2.29 7.34
N ARG A 104 -14.74 1.87 7.73
CA ARG A 104 -15.03 1.54 9.13
C ARG A 104 -14.31 0.25 9.54
N TRP A 105 -13.59 0.30 10.66
CA TRP A 105 -13.04 -0.90 11.29
C TRP A 105 -14.19 -1.79 11.80
N PRO A 106 -14.23 -3.09 11.47
CA PRO A 106 -15.41 -3.91 11.68
C PRO A 106 -15.62 -4.33 13.14
N LEU A 107 -14.60 -4.24 13.99
CA LEU A 107 -14.72 -4.57 15.41
C LEU A 107 -14.86 -3.29 16.26
N PRO A 108 -15.75 -3.28 17.27
CA PRO A 108 -15.82 -2.18 18.21
C PRO A 108 -14.58 -2.13 19.11
N SER A 109 -14.28 -0.97 19.68
CA SER A 109 -13.33 -0.85 20.79
C SER A 109 -13.81 -1.63 22.02
N PRO A 110 -12.93 -1.90 23.00
CA PRO A 110 -13.36 -2.40 24.31
C PRO A 110 -14.42 -1.53 25.00
N SER A 111 -14.47 -0.23 24.66
CA SER A 111 -15.46 0.74 25.15
C SER A 111 -16.67 0.92 24.23
N GLY A 112 -16.85 0.10 23.20
CA GLY A 112 -17.98 0.14 22.27
C GLY A 112 -17.91 1.23 21.18
N ARG A 113 -16.80 1.95 21.06
CA ARG A 113 -16.62 2.98 20.02
C ARG A 113 -16.28 2.35 18.67
N SER A 114 -16.77 2.98 17.60
CA SER A 114 -16.41 2.62 16.22
C SER A 114 -15.18 3.40 15.77
N TYR A 115 -14.29 2.76 15.00
CA TYR A 115 -13.14 3.40 14.38
C TYR A 115 -13.31 3.49 12.86
N ARG A 116 -12.68 4.49 12.25
CA ARG A 116 -12.48 4.58 10.81
C ARG A 116 -10.99 4.63 10.52
N LEU A 117 -10.59 3.98 9.45
CA LEU A 117 -9.25 4.05 8.90
C LEU A 117 -9.25 5.17 7.86
N ALA A 118 -8.35 6.13 8.05
CA ALA A 118 -8.14 7.27 7.16
C ALA A 118 -6.72 7.16 6.58
N PRO A 119 -6.54 6.47 5.43
CA PRO A 119 -5.31 6.55 4.66
C PRO A 119 -5.19 7.97 4.11
N LEU A 120 -4.05 8.63 4.30
CA LEU A 120 -3.84 10.03 3.94
C LEU A 120 -2.59 10.18 3.10
N PHE A 121 -2.64 11.03 2.08
CA PHE A 121 -1.47 11.47 1.31
C PHE A 121 -1.37 13.00 1.42
N THR A 122 -0.40 13.49 2.20
CA THR A 122 -0.24 14.93 2.51
C THR A 122 1.09 15.51 2.06
N LEU A 123 2.02 14.67 1.57
CA LEU A 123 3.44 15.03 1.42
C LEU A 123 4.00 15.59 2.74
N TYR A 124 4.76 16.68 2.66
CA TYR A 124 5.41 17.38 3.76
C TYR A 124 4.83 18.80 3.89
N ASP A 125 4.93 19.38 5.09
CA ASP A 125 4.57 20.77 5.40
C ASP A 125 5.75 21.74 5.28
#